data_AF-A0A3D3P927-F1
#
_entry.id   AF-A0A3D3P927-F1
#
_cell.length_a   1.000
_cell.length_b   1.000
_cell.length_c   1.000
_cell.angle_alpha   90.00
_cell.angle_beta   90.00
_cell.angle_gamma   90.00
#
_symmetry.space_group_name_H-M   'P 1'
#
loop_
_entity.id
_entity.type
_entity.pdbx_description
1 polymer ?
#
loop_
_entity_poly.entity_id
_entity_poly.type
_entity_poly.pdbx_seq_one_letter_code
_entity_poly.pdbx_strand_id
1 'polypeptide(L)'
;MLELVKTADGSNTLFNSEVGENYHSRNGALQESKHVFLNSGLQHYLSAHETEHISVLEVGFGTGLNFLITTDFCTEKHLNLDYTGIEAYPLNTGLIEQTGYGEYVSPEIWKTFLKYYPETLIKKTSVNEYCKLLVAHCKLMDFKTDLQFDVLYFDAFASIHQPEMWTDESLSHVCQFLKPGGVFVTYAI
;
A
#
# COMPACT_ATOMS: atom_id res chain seq x y z
N MET A 1 15.58 -3.82 -14.46
CA MET A 1 14.51 -3.76 -15.50
C MET A 1 13.20 -4.22 -14.85
N LEU A 2 12.10 -3.53 -15.15
CA LEU A 2 10.76 -3.87 -14.65
C LEU A 2 9.95 -4.52 -15.78
N GLU A 3 9.32 -5.65 -15.49
CA GLU A 3 8.53 -6.41 -16.47
C GLU A 3 7.15 -6.76 -15.92
N LEU A 4 6.11 -6.62 -16.74
CA LEU A 4 4.75 -7.00 -16.36
C LEU A 4 4.59 -8.52 -16.37
N VAL A 5 4.10 -9.08 -15.27
CA VAL A 5 3.90 -10.53 -15.10
C VAL A 5 2.48 -10.81 -14.67
N LYS A 6 1.82 -11.76 -15.33
CA LYS A 6 0.50 -12.23 -14.93
C LYS A 6 0.60 -13.22 -13.76
N THR A 7 -0.25 -13.04 -12.76
CA THR A 7 -0.34 -13.90 -11.57
C THR A 7 -1.45 -14.96 -11.73
N ALA A 8 -1.51 -15.92 -10.81
CA ALA A 8 -2.45 -17.04 -10.91
C ALA A 8 -3.94 -16.64 -10.75
N ASP A 9 -4.23 -15.53 -10.08
CA ASP A 9 -5.61 -15.01 -9.95
C ASP A 9 -6.05 -14.14 -11.14
N GLY A 10 -5.18 -13.99 -12.15
CA GLY A 10 -5.45 -13.21 -13.36
C GLY A 10 -5.01 -11.74 -13.28
N SER A 11 -4.69 -11.24 -12.09
CA SER A 11 -4.11 -9.90 -11.91
C SER A 11 -2.66 -9.84 -12.35
N ASN A 12 -2.14 -8.62 -12.57
CA ASN A 12 -0.75 -8.41 -12.92
C ASN A 12 0.09 -7.99 -11.72
N THR A 13 1.37 -8.28 -11.78
CA THR A 13 2.42 -7.75 -10.90
C THR A 13 3.58 -7.25 -11.76
N LEU A 14 4.56 -6.60 -11.14
CA LEU A 14 5.81 -6.24 -11.79
C LEU A 14 6.93 -7.11 -11.24
N PHE A 15 7.75 -7.67 -12.12
CA PHE A 15 9.00 -8.31 -11.74
C PHE A 15 10.12 -7.27 -11.76
N ASN A 16 10.87 -7.16 -10.65
CA ASN A 16 12.05 -6.31 -10.56
C ASN A 16 13.31 -7.15 -10.67
N SER A 17 14.00 -7.06 -11.82
CA SER A 17 15.21 -7.84 -12.06
C SER A 17 16.40 -7.47 -11.16
N GLU A 18 16.41 -6.28 -10.56
CA GLU A 18 17.50 -5.82 -9.68
C GLU A 18 17.36 -6.40 -8.28
N VAL A 19 16.13 -6.55 -7.80
CA VAL A 19 15.80 -7.19 -6.52
C VAL A 19 15.68 -8.72 -6.68
N GLY A 20 15.30 -9.17 -7.88
CA GLY A 20 15.06 -10.57 -8.19
C GLY A 20 13.68 -11.07 -7.74
N GLU A 21 12.73 -10.17 -7.48
CA GLU A 21 11.41 -10.48 -6.93
C GLU A 21 10.27 -9.70 -7.61
N ASN A 22 9.04 -10.17 -7.44
CA ASN A 22 7.83 -9.49 -7.91
C ASN A 22 7.31 -8.54 -6.84
N TYR A 23 6.69 -7.44 -7.24
CA TYR A 23 6.06 -6.48 -6.32
C TYR A 23 4.88 -7.05 -5.53
N HIS A 24 4.30 -8.16 -6.01
CA HIS A 24 3.19 -8.87 -5.39
C HIS A 24 3.37 -10.36 -5.65
N SER A 25 2.77 -11.21 -4.82
CA SER A 25 2.83 -12.66 -5.00
C SER A 25 2.34 -13.13 -6.36
N ARG A 26 3.09 -14.07 -6.95
CA ARG A 26 2.70 -14.74 -8.20
C ARG A 26 1.47 -15.63 -8.04
N ASN A 27 1.13 -16.00 -6.81
CA ASN A 27 -0.07 -16.78 -6.51
C ASN A 27 -1.36 -15.92 -6.61
N GLY A 28 -1.24 -14.60 -6.69
CA GLY A 28 -2.34 -13.69 -6.94
C GLY A 28 -2.14 -12.35 -6.23
N ALA A 29 -1.87 -11.28 -7.00
CA ALA A 29 -1.63 -9.96 -6.42
C ALA A 29 -2.91 -9.38 -5.80
N LEU A 30 -4.04 -9.47 -6.53
CA LEU A 30 -5.33 -8.99 -6.06
C LEU A 30 -5.78 -9.75 -4.80
N GLN A 31 -5.59 -11.08 -4.81
CA GLN A 31 -5.97 -11.94 -3.71
C GLN A 31 -5.17 -11.65 -2.44
N GLU A 32 -3.86 -11.42 -2.57
CA GLU A 32 -2.98 -11.01 -1.47
C GLU A 32 -3.41 -9.66 -0.89
N SER A 33 -3.58 -8.63 -1.73
CA SER A 33 -4.07 -7.31 -1.30
C SER A 33 -5.40 -7.38 -0.55
N LYS A 34 -6.34 -8.22 -1.00
CA LYS A 34 -7.62 -8.42 -0.32
C LYS A 34 -7.48 -9.17 1.00
N HIS A 35 -6.75 -10.28 1.02
CA HIS A 35 -6.75 -11.18 2.19
C HIS A 35 -5.79 -10.75 3.29
N VAL A 36 -4.55 -10.42 2.92
CA VAL A 36 -3.53 -10.03 3.89
C VAL A 36 -3.82 -8.62 4.37
N PHE A 37 -3.82 -7.65 3.46
CA PHE A 37 -3.84 -6.24 3.86
C PHE A 37 -5.24 -5.74 4.19
N LEU A 38 -6.21 -5.84 3.27
CA LEU A 38 -7.56 -5.33 3.53
C LEU A 38 -8.29 -6.10 4.64
N ASN A 39 -8.40 -7.43 4.52
CA ASN A 39 -9.20 -8.23 5.46
C ASN A 39 -8.50 -8.38 6.81
N SER A 40 -7.23 -8.80 6.83
CA SER A 40 -6.51 -9.09 8.08
C SER A 40 -5.89 -7.84 8.72
N GLY A 41 -5.74 -6.74 7.96
CA GLY A 41 -5.35 -5.43 8.47
C GLY A 41 -6.55 -4.54 8.78
N LEU A 42 -7.03 -3.81 7.77
CA LEU A 42 -8.04 -2.76 7.97
C LEU A 42 -9.38 -3.28 8.51
N GLN A 43 -9.97 -4.31 7.90
CA GLN A 43 -11.26 -4.83 8.38
C GLN A 43 -11.13 -5.47 9.76
N HIS A 44 -10.00 -6.10 10.07
CA HIS A 44 -9.72 -6.58 11.42
C HIS A 44 -9.72 -5.43 12.43
N TYR A 45 -9.00 -4.34 12.14
CA TYR A 45 -9.02 -3.14 12.99
C TYR A 45 -10.45 -2.60 13.18
N LEU A 46 -11.22 -2.45 12.10
CA LEU A 46 -12.60 -1.97 12.13
C LEU A 46 -13.57 -2.91 12.88
N SER A 47 -13.27 -4.22 12.95
CA SER A 47 -14.09 -5.16 13.71
C SER A 47 -14.01 -4.96 15.23
N ALA A 48 -12.93 -4.33 15.70
CA ALA A 48 -12.68 -4.06 17.10
C ALA A 48 -12.87 -2.58 17.49
N HIS A 49 -13.04 -1.68 16.52
CA HIS A 49 -13.08 -0.24 16.73
C HIS A 49 -14.22 0.43 15.94
N GLU A 50 -15.05 1.19 16.63
CA GLU A 50 -16.10 2.01 16.01
C GLU A 50 -15.50 3.39 15.65
N THR A 51 -15.21 3.60 14.36
CA THR A 51 -14.65 4.87 13.86
C THR A 51 -15.07 5.14 12.42
N GLU A 52 -15.22 6.43 12.09
CA GLU A 52 -15.45 6.92 10.72
C GLU A 52 -14.17 7.46 10.08
N HIS A 53 -13.06 7.53 10.84
CA HIS A 53 -11.76 8.02 10.40
C HIS A 53 -10.69 6.95 10.64
N ILE A 54 -9.96 6.60 9.58
CA ILE A 54 -8.86 5.64 9.65
C ILE A 54 -7.61 6.21 8.99
N SER A 55 -6.47 5.92 9.59
CA SER A 55 -5.15 6.21 9.07
C SER A 55 -4.37 4.92 8.79
N VAL A 56 -3.84 4.80 7.57
CA VAL A 56 -3.04 3.64 7.13
C VAL A 56 -1.65 4.10 6.74
N LEU A 57 -0.63 3.40 7.24
CA LEU A 57 0.75 3.49 6.77
C LEU A 57 1.10 2.23 5.97
N GLU A 58 1.62 2.41 4.76
CA GLU A 58 2.14 1.31 3.95
C GLU A 58 3.65 1.48 3.77
N VAL A 59 4.40 0.41 4.03
CA VAL A 59 5.81 0.29 3.68
C VAL A 59 5.91 -0.49 2.37
N GLY A 60 6.49 0.13 1.34
CA GLY A 60 6.55 -0.49 0.01
C GLY A 60 5.30 -0.20 -0.82
N PHE A 61 5.00 1.08 -1.07
CA PHE A 61 3.79 1.48 -1.83
C PHE A 61 3.72 0.81 -3.21
N GLY A 62 4.86 0.67 -3.88
CA GLY A 62 5.02 -0.04 -5.14
C GLY A 62 4.06 0.43 -6.23
N THR A 63 3.20 -0.49 -6.66
CA THR A 63 2.20 -0.26 -7.71
C THR A 63 0.92 0.44 -7.21
N GLY A 64 0.76 0.60 -5.90
CA GLY A 64 -0.42 1.20 -5.27
C GLY A 64 -1.63 0.26 -5.16
N LEU A 65 -1.47 -1.05 -5.37
CA LEU A 65 -2.59 -2.00 -5.36
C LEU A 65 -3.30 -2.03 -3.99
N ASN A 66 -2.56 -2.13 -2.88
CA ASN A 66 -3.16 -2.14 -1.54
C ASN A 66 -3.92 -0.84 -1.27
N PHE A 67 -3.34 0.31 -1.65
CA PHE A 67 -4.01 1.62 -1.58
C PHE A 67 -5.32 1.65 -2.37
N LEU A 68 -5.31 1.19 -3.62
CA LEU A 68 -6.48 1.17 -4.49
C LEU A 68 -7.61 0.33 -3.92
N ILE A 69 -7.30 -0.90 -3.48
CA ILE A 69 -8.26 -1.83 -2.88
C ILE A 69 -8.82 -1.28 -1.56
N THR A 70 -7.96 -0.66 -0.75
CA THR A 70 -8.36 -0.03 0.51
C THR A 70 -9.26 1.19 0.27
N THR A 71 -8.91 2.03 -0.72
CA THR A 71 -9.67 3.23 -1.11
C THR A 71 -11.05 2.87 -1.62
N ASP A 72 -11.17 1.84 -2.46
CA ASP A 72 -12.45 1.37 -2.99
C ASP A 72 -13.38 0.90 -1.86
N PHE A 73 -12.85 0.10 -0.92
CA PHE A 73 -13.57 -0.32 0.27
C PHE A 73 -14.01 0.86 1.16
N CYS A 74 -13.09 1.78 1.50
CA CYS A 74 -13.41 2.93 2.34
C CYS A 74 -14.45 3.85 1.69
N THR A 75 -14.39 4.01 0.37
CA THR A 75 -15.38 4.78 -0.38
C THR A 75 -16.76 4.15 -0.32
N GLU A 76 -16.87 2.83 -0.52
CA GLU A 76 -18.15 2.10 -0.40
C GLU A 76 -18.74 2.20 1.01
N LYS A 77 -17.88 2.19 2.04
CA LYS A 77 -18.28 2.28 3.45
C LYS A 77 -18.42 3.73 3.96
N HIS A 78 -18.16 4.73 3.13
CA HIS A 78 -18.11 6.15 3.52
C HIS A 78 -17.17 6.43 4.71
N LEU A 79 -16.03 5.74 4.75
CA LEU A 79 -15.01 5.88 5.78
C LEU A 79 -13.94 6.87 5.31
N ASN A 80 -13.63 7.86 6.13
CA ASN A 80 -12.56 8.81 5.85
C ASN A 80 -11.20 8.14 6.02
N LEU A 81 -10.45 8.01 4.92
CA LEU A 81 -9.16 7.36 4.87
C LEU A 81 -8.04 8.38 4.66
N ASP A 82 -7.11 8.42 5.61
CA ASP A 82 -5.83 9.10 5.50
C ASP A 82 -4.72 8.06 5.26
N TYR A 83 -4.33 7.89 3.99
CA TYR A 83 -3.35 6.90 3.58
C TYR A 83 -1.97 7.53 3.36
N THR A 84 -0.93 6.92 3.91
CA THR A 84 0.47 7.27 3.64
C THR A 84 1.23 6.04 3.16
N GLY A 85 1.82 6.10 1.97
CA GLY A 85 2.74 5.08 1.48
C GLY A 85 4.19 5.57 1.57
N ILE A 86 5.12 4.71 1.96
CA ILE A 86 6.56 4.96 1.87
C ILE A 86 7.08 4.24 0.62
N GLU A 87 7.76 4.98 -0.25
CA GLU A 87 8.31 4.43 -1.48
C GLU A 87 9.68 5.05 -1.80
N ALA A 88 10.69 4.21 -1.94
CA ALA A 88 12.05 4.65 -2.24
C ALA A 88 12.25 4.89 -3.75
N TYR A 89 11.52 4.16 -4.60
CA TYR A 89 11.67 4.17 -6.05
C TYR A 89 10.30 4.21 -6.76
N PRO A 90 9.57 5.35 -6.69
CA PRO A 90 8.24 5.46 -7.28
C PRO A 90 8.22 5.12 -8.76
N LEU A 91 7.21 4.34 -9.14
CA LEU A 91 6.98 3.97 -10.54
C LEU A 91 6.43 5.18 -11.32
N ASN A 92 6.61 5.21 -12.63
CA ASN A 92 5.90 6.21 -13.44
C ASN A 92 4.44 5.78 -13.65
N THR A 93 3.54 6.77 -13.80
CA THR A 93 2.11 6.53 -14.00
C THR A 93 1.79 5.61 -15.18
N GLY A 94 2.57 5.66 -16.27
CA GLY A 94 2.33 4.81 -17.44
C GLY A 94 2.62 3.32 -17.18
N LEU A 95 3.58 3.01 -16.32
CA LEU A 95 3.85 1.63 -15.88
C LEU A 95 2.79 1.14 -14.89
N ILE A 96 2.33 2.01 -13.99
CA ILE A 96 1.19 1.71 -13.12
C ILE A 96 -0.04 1.43 -13.96
N GLU A 97 -0.33 2.24 -14.97
CA GLU A 97 -1.48 2.06 -15.86
C GLU A 97 -1.48 0.68 -16.54
N GLN A 98 -0.31 0.19 -16.97
CA GLN A 98 -0.15 -1.12 -17.60
C GLN A 98 -0.50 -2.30 -16.68
N THR A 99 -0.54 -2.10 -15.36
CA THR A 99 -0.97 -3.15 -14.42
C THR A 99 -2.42 -3.57 -14.62
N GLY A 100 -3.26 -2.70 -15.17
CA GLY A 100 -4.68 -2.98 -15.39
C GLY A 100 -5.54 -3.02 -14.12
N TYR A 101 -5.05 -2.50 -13.00
CA TYR A 101 -5.79 -2.55 -11.72
C TYR A 101 -7.11 -1.77 -11.72
N GLY A 102 -7.35 -0.91 -12.73
CA GLY A 102 -8.66 -0.32 -12.96
C GLY A 102 -9.80 -1.33 -13.18
N GLU A 103 -9.50 -2.60 -13.45
CA GLU A 103 -10.50 -3.68 -13.49
C GLU A 103 -11.04 -4.08 -12.10
N TYR A 104 -10.35 -3.72 -11.01
CA TYR A 104 -10.62 -4.20 -9.66
C TYR A 104 -11.17 -3.15 -8.70
N VAL A 105 -11.28 -1.90 -9.15
CA VAL A 105 -11.78 -0.76 -8.39
C VAL A 105 -12.75 0.06 -9.24
N SER A 106 -13.48 0.99 -8.64
CA SER A 106 -14.35 1.87 -9.41
C SER A 106 -13.57 2.68 -10.47
N PRO A 107 -14.15 2.92 -11.66
CA PRO A 107 -13.48 3.66 -12.73
C PRO A 107 -13.05 5.08 -12.33
N GLU A 108 -13.79 5.72 -11.43
CA GLU A 108 -13.45 7.06 -10.95
C GLU A 108 -12.21 7.03 -10.05
N ILE A 109 -12.11 6.07 -9.12
CA ILE A 109 -10.92 5.90 -8.26
C ILE A 109 -9.68 5.63 -9.11
N TRP A 110 -9.77 4.75 -10.10
CA TRP A 110 -8.65 4.46 -10.99
C TRP A 110 -8.17 5.71 -11.74
N LYS A 111 -9.12 6.44 -12.34
CA LYS A 111 -8.85 7.65 -13.11
C LYS A 111 -8.25 8.76 -12.24
N THR A 112 -8.79 9.00 -11.05
CA THR A 112 -8.28 10.05 -10.16
C THR A 112 -6.92 9.66 -9.59
N PHE A 113 -6.72 8.39 -9.23
CA PHE A 113 -5.42 7.89 -8.78
C PHE A 113 -4.34 8.12 -9.85
N LEU A 114 -4.53 7.66 -11.08
CA LEU A 114 -3.53 7.85 -12.15
C LEU A 114 -3.25 9.35 -12.40
N LYS A 115 -4.30 10.19 -12.39
CA LYS A 115 -4.17 11.63 -12.62
C LYS A 115 -3.35 12.32 -11.53
N TYR A 116 -3.59 11.98 -10.26
CA TYR A 116 -3.01 12.69 -9.12
C TYR A 116 -1.81 11.99 -8.48
N TYR A 117 -1.49 10.76 -8.89
CA TYR A 117 -0.34 10.01 -8.35
C TYR A 117 0.97 10.83 -8.33
N PRO A 118 1.36 11.56 -9.41
CA PRO A 118 2.56 12.39 -9.35
C PRO A 118 2.51 13.51 -8.29
N GLU A 119 1.32 14.05 -8.00
CA GLU A 119 1.12 15.07 -6.98
C GLU A 119 1.21 14.47 -5.56
N THR A 120 0.78 13.21 -5.38
CA THR A 120 0.86 12.50 -4.11
C THR A 120 2.30 12.26 -3.65
N LEU A 121 3.26 12.23 -4.57
CA LEU A 121 4.69 12.13 -4.28
C LEU A 121 5.28 13.41 -3.67
N ILE A 122 4.55 14.52 -3.76
CA ILE A 122 4.99 15.85 -3.30
C ILE A 122 4.19 16.27 -2.07
N LYS A 123 2.88 16.01 -2.06
CA LYS A 123 1.99 16.43 -0.98
C LYS A 123 0.76 15.54 -0.88
N LYS A 124 0.13 15.59 0.30
CA LYS A 124 -1.13 14.88 0.55
C LYS A 124 -2.23 15.41 -0.36
N THR A 125 -2.84 14.52 -1.13
CA THR A 125 -3.78 14.84 -2.20
C THR A 125 -5.05 14.00 -2.06
N SER A 126 -6.21 14.62 -2.24
CA SER A 126 -7.50 13.92 -2.26
C SER A 126 -7.64 13.11 -3.54
N VAL A 127 -7.93 11.81 -3.40
CA VAL A 127 -8.27 10.93 -4.53
C VAL A 127 -9.78 10.93 -4.76
N ASN A 128 -10.57 11.07 -3.70
CA ASN A 128 -11.99 11.37 -3.73
C ASN A 128 -12.43 12.10 -2.44
N GLU A 129 -13.74 12.13 -2.14
CA GLU A 129 -14.28 12.82 -0.96
C GLU A 129 -13.87 12.16 0.37
N TYR A 130 -13.63 10.85 0.38
CA TYR A 130 -13.31 10.07 1.58
C TYR A 130 -11.81 9.85 1.76
N CYS A 131 -11.04 9.79 0.67
CA CYS A 131 -9.69 9.25 0.69
C CYS A 131 -8.65 10.28 0.28
N LYS A 132 -7.62 10.43 1.12
CA LYS A 132 -6.43 11.25 0.88
C LYS A 132 -5.18 10.37 0.87
N LEU A 133 -4.29 10.62 -0.08
CA LEU A 133 -3.03 9.89 -0.24
C LEU A 133 -1.84 10.83 -0.16
N LEU A 134 -0.83 10.45 0.61
CA LEU A 134 0.54 10.93 0.50
C LEU A 134 1.45 9.73 0.19
N VAL A 135 2.30 9.85 -0.83
CA VAL A 135 3.36 8.88 -1.08
C VAL A 135 4.68 9.55 -0.73
N ALA A 136 5.22 9.22 0.44
CA ALA A 136 6.50 9.72 0.91
C ALA A 136 7.63 9.10 0.09
N HIS A 137 8.16 9.86 -0.86
CA HIS A 137 9.28 9.46 -1.71
C HIS A 137 10.61 9.49 -0.91
N CYS A 138 10.87 8.42 -0.16
CA CYS A 138 12.05 8.26 0.68
C CYS A 138 12.24 6.78 1.04
N LYS A 139 13.42 6.44 1.56
CA LYS A 139 13.65 5.12 2.17
C LYS A 139 12.98 5.04 3.54
N LEU A 140 12.65 3.82 3.99
CA LEU A 140 12.00 3.58 5.28
C LEU A 140 12.71 4.29 6.45
N MET A 141 14.04 4.16 6.55
CA MET A 141 14.81 4.73 7.66
C MET A 141 14.87 6.27 7.63
N ASP A 142 14.68 6.87 6.45
CA ASP A 142 14.65 8.32 6.25
C ASP A 142 13.24 8.89 6.48
N PHE A 143 12.21 8.05 6.49
CA PHE A 143 10.84 8.49 6.76
C PHE A 143 10.70 8.95 8.22
N LYS A 144 10.22 10.18 8.39
CA LYS A 144 9.96 10.80 9.70
C LYS A 144 8.62 11.52 9.65
N THR A 145 7.83 11.33 10.68
CA THR A 145 6.53 11.99 10.86
C THR A 145 6.16 11.99 12.34
N ASP A 146 5.41 13.00 12.78
CA ASP A 146 4.78 13.02 14.11
C ASP A 146 3.40 12.32 14.11
N LEU A 147 2.94 11.86 12.93
CA LEU A 147 1.68 11.14 12.79
C LEU A 147 1.82 9.71 13.33
N GLN A 148 0.71 9.22 13.90
CA GLN A 148 0.52 7.80 14.20
C GLN A 148 -0.64 7.23 13.39
N PHE A 149 -0.57 5.95 13.09
CA PHE A 149 -1.47 5.23 12.20
C PHE A 149 -2.23 4.15 12.95
N ASP A 150 -3.45 3.88 12.49
CA ASP A 150 -4.31 2.82 13.03
C ASP A 150 -3.88 1.45 12.51
N VAL A 151 -3.47 1.40 11.23
CA VAL A 151 -3.09 0.17 10.55
C VAL A 151 -1.79 0.39 9.80
N LEU A 152 -0.88 -0.59 9.88
CA LEU A 152 0.40 -0.60 9.20
C LEU A 152 0.44 -1.82 8.28
N TYR A 153 0.46 -1.57 6.98
CA TYR A 153 0.70 -2.54 5.92
C TYR A 153 2.20 -2.63 5.68
N PHE A 154 2.83 -3.70 6.13
CA PHE A 154 4.25 -3.93 5.89
C PHE A 154 4.42 -4.83 4.67
N ASP A 155 4.58 -4.20 3.51
CA ASP A 155 4.65 -4.85 2.19
C ASP A 155 6.02 -4.61 1.52
N ALA A 156 7.09 -4.83 2.29
CA ALA A 156 8.44 -4.82 1.76
C ALA A 156 8.72 -6.11 0.96
N PHE A 157 9.72 -6.09 0.06
CA PHE A 157 10.21 -7.31 -0.56
C PHE A 157 10.67 -8.33 0.49
N ALA A 158 10.60 -9.61 0.17
CA ALA A 158 10.82 -10.68 1.12
C ALA A 158 12.24 -10.65 1.70
N SER A 159 12.41 -11.16 2.92
CA SER A 159 13.68 -11.08 3.65
C SER A 159 14.88 -11.71 2.93
N ILE A 160 14.66 -12.67 2.03
CA ILE A 160 15.71 -13.25 1.20
C ILE A 160 16.21 -12.30 0.10
N HIS A 161 15.35 -11.36 -0.34
CA HIS A 161 15.65 -10.38 -1.39
C HIS A 161 16.01 -9.00 -0.83
N GLN A 162 15.41 -8.62 0.31
CA GLN A 162 15.61 -7.32 0.95
C GLN A 162 15.74 -7.44 2.48
N PRO A 163 16.74 -8.15 3.00
CA PRO A 163 16.87 -8.47 4.43
C PRO A 163 16.93 -7.24 5.35
N GLU A 164 17.44 -6.11 4.86
CA GLU A 164 17.56 -4.88 5.63
C GLU A 164 16.22 -4.33 6.12
N MET A 165 15.12 -4.64 5.43
CA MET A 165 13.76 -4.23 5.84
C MET A 165 13.26 -5.02 7.06
N TRP A 166 13.81 -6.21 7.29
CA TRP A 166 13.32 -7.18 8.29
C TRP A 166 14.20 -7.27 9.53
N THR A 167 15.04 -6.25 9.76
CA THR A 167 15.85 -6.15 10.98
C THR A 167 15.02 -5.60 12.14
N ASP A 168 15.43 -5.91 13.38
CA ASP A 168 14.82 -5.32 14.58
C ASP A 168 14.80 -3.79 14.54
N GLU A 169 15.84 -3.18 13.94
CA GLU A 169 15.94 -1.73 13.78
C GLU A 169 14.86 -1.19 12.84
N SER A 170 14.70 -1.78 11.65
CA SER A 170 13.69 -1.38 10.66
C SER A 170 12.27 -1.61 11.17
N LEU A 171 12.01 -2.76 11.80
CA LEU A 171 10.72 -3.09 12.39
C LEU A 171 10.40 -2.18 13.58
N SER A 172 11.36 -1.89 14.46
CA SER A 172 11.16 -0.94 15.56
C SER A 172 10.89 0.47 15.05
N HIS A 173 11.63 0.91 14.02
CA HIS A 173 11.45 2.22 13.41
C HIS A 173 10.06 2.37 12.79
N VAL A 174 9.54 1.36 12.09
CA VAL A 174 8.18 1.47 11.53
C VAL A 174 7.09 1.33 12.61
N CYS A 175 7.26 0.44 13.58
CA CYS A 175 6.28 0.21 14.64
C CYS A 175 6.10 1.42 15.57
N GLN A 176 7.07 2.33 15.65
CA GLN A 176 6.92 3.57 16.42
C GLN A 176 5.78 4.48 15.89
N PHE A 177 5.39 4.31 14.62
CA PHE A 177 4.31 5.06 14.00
C PHE A 177 2.94 4.40 14.21
N LEU A 178 2.88 3.20 14.79
CA LEU A 178 1.62 2.51 15.06
C LEU A 178 1.03 2.99 16.39
N LYS A 179 -0.26 3.32 16.40
CA LYS A 179 -0.98 3.67 17.63
C LYS A 179 -1.04 2.45 18.57
N PRO A 180 -1.10 2.65 19.90
CA PRO A 180 -1.51 1.59 20.81
C PRO A 180 -2.87 1.01 20.41
N GLY A 181 -2.94 -0.32 20.26
CA GLY A 181 -4.14 -1.01 19.74
C GLY A 181 -4.25 -1.03 18.21
N GLY A 182 -3.30 -0.42 17.49
CA GLY A 182 -3.21 -0.50 16.04
C GLY A 182 -2.80 -1.89 15.55
N VAL A 183 -3.02 -2.13 14.25
CA VAL A 183 -2.76 -3.43 13.61
C VAL A 183 -1.55 -3.34 12.70
N PHE A 184 -0.53 -4.16 12.97
CA PHE A 184 0.56 -4.43 12.04
C PHE A 184 0.22 -5.69 11.24
N VAL A 185 0.30 -5.63 9.92
CA VAL A 185 0.04 -6.78 9.04
C VAL A 185 1.07 -6.90 7.93
N THR A 186 1.46 -8.12 7.61
CA THR A 186 2.39 -8.46 6.53
C THR A 186 2.06 -9.83 5.94
N TYR A 187 2.51 -10.10 4.72
CA TYR A 187 2.38 -11.42 4.09
C TYR A 187 3.45 -12.41 4.57
N ALA A 188 4.57 -11.90 5.10
CA ALA A 188 5.67 -12.74 5.55
C ALA A 188 5.31 -13.49 6.85
N ILE A 189 5.82 -14.72 6.97
CA ILE A 189 5.62 -15.62 8.12
C ILE A 189 6.97 -15.87 8.79
#